data_AF-A0A7W9FY11-F1
#
_entry.id   AF-A0A7W9FY11-F1
#
_cell.length_a   1.000
_cell.length_b   1.000
_cell.length_c   1.000
_cell.angle_alpha   90.00
_cell.angle_beta   90.00
_cell.angle_gamma   90.00
#
_symmetry.space_group_name_H-M   'P 1'
#
loop_
_entity.id
_entity.type
_entity.pdbx_description
1 polymer ?
#
loop_
_entity_poly.entity_id
_entity_poly.type
_entity_poly.pdbx_seq_one_letter_code
_entity_poly.pdbx_strand_id
1 'polypeptide(L)'
;MDRGIEHRKAGEFRFAEMALTTALTLYKEARDHRGEADVLVELSQVQYAMGASSAAAAHLGRAIVLYRSLGDRLGEARALDSLGTVRHLTGDCAAALESFAAARALFEREGDRPGMARAAKNLGFAHYLSGDFPPAREHLGAALVLFAELGDRLGTANALKNLGVVQQLTGDLDGAYGTLIEALSVYRELGSRMGVVNALTCLTVVQYRTGDLVAARSSAQEALEVARELPYPVGEADALRELGFVAHLGGDPEGGIKLLEQALELFETTGDRLGQIEALNRLGTVLLDGRNAPGAALAAFHAARELAEAAGSKHEWARAAEGITRCQEISGP
;
A
#
# COMPACT_ATOMS: atom_id res chain seq x y z
N MET A 1 18.83 -10.48 20.80
CA MET A 1 17.86 -10.49 19.69
C MET A 1 16.44 -10.33 20.23
N ASP A 2 15.98 -11.21 21.12
CA ASP A 2 14.59 -11.24 21.62
C ASP A 2 14.07 -9.93 22.19
N ARG A 3 14.82 -9.27 23.09
CA ARG A 3 14.45 -7.93 23.60
C ARG A 3 14.22 -6.90 22.48
N GLY A 4 15.03 -6.96 21.42
CA GLY A 4 14.88 -6.08 20.27
C GLY A 4 13.58 -6.35 19.49
N ILE A 5 13.22 -7.62 19.33
CA ILE A 5 11.97 -8.02 18.69
C ILE A 5 10.76 -7.62 19.55
N GLU A 6 10.86 -7.77 20.87
CA GLU A 6 9.81 -7.34 21.81
C GLU A 6 9.57 -5.84 21.74
N HIS A 7 10.62 -5.02 21.85
CA HIS A 7 10.53 -3.58 21.70
C HIS A 7 9.95 -3.19 20.33
N ARG A 8 10.34 -3.87 19.25
CA ARG A 8 9.78 -3.63 17.91
C ARG A 8 8.27 -3.89 17.87
N LYS A 9 7.82 -5.01 18.46
CA LYS A 9 6.38 -5.34 18.55
C LYS A 9 5.61 -4.33 19.41
N ALA A 10 6.25 -3.76 20.43
CA ALA A 10 5.70 -2.71 21.27
C ALA A 10 5.70 -1.31 20.61
N GLY A 11 6.28 -1.16 19.40
CA GLY A 11 6.45 0.14 18.75
C GLY A 11 7.58 1.00 19.32
N GLU A 12 8.39 0.44 20.22
CA GLU A 12 9.50 1.08 20.90
C GLU A 12 10.77 1.05 20.02
N PHE A 13 10.67 1.60 18.81
CA PHE A 13 11.65 1.40 17.74
C PHE A 13 13.08 1.81 18.10
N ARG A 14 13.26 2.87 18.90
CA ARG A 14 14.60 3.28 19.36
C ARG A 14 15.25 2.28 20.31
N PHE A 15 14.46 1.69 21.22
CA PHE A 15 14.95 0.65 22.11
C PHE A 15 15.20 -0.65 21.35
N ALA A 16 14.35 -0.96 20.37
CA ALA A 16 14.53 -2.08 19.46
C ALA A 16 15.84 -1.97 18.68
N GLU A 17 16.11 -0.82 18.05
CA GLU A 17 17.33 -0.58 17.28
C GLU A 17 18.58 -0.74 18.15
N MET A 18 18.58 -0.19 19.36
CA MET A 18 19.69 -0.32 20.30
C MET A 18 19.95 -1.80 20.66
N ALA A 19 18.91 -2.53 21.06
CA ALA A 19 19.03 -3.93 21.44
C ALA A 19 19.47 -4.84 20.28
N LEU A 20 18.97 -4.58 19.07
CA LEU A 20 19.34 -5.32 17.87
C LEU A 20 20.76 -4.98 17.39
N THR A 21 21.20 -3.73 17.53
CA THR A 21 22.58 -3.32 17.22
C THR A 21 23.57 -4.00 18.16
N THR A 22 23.26 -4.09 19.47
CA THR A 22 24.07 -4.87 20.42
C THR A 22 24.12 -6.34 20.02
N ALA A 23 22.97 -6.94 19.65
CA ALA A 23 22.93 -8.33 19.22
C ALA A 23 23.76 -8.56 17.94
N LEU A 24 23.74 -7.63 16.99
CA LEU A 24 24.57 -7.68 15.79
C LEU A 24 26.06 -7.73 16.11
N THR A 25 26.53 -6.92 17.06
CA THR A 25 27.93 -6.96 17.51
C THR A 25 28.27 -8.32 18.11
N LEU A 26 27.41 -8.86 18.99
CA LEU A 26 27.65 -10.15 19.63
C LEU A 26 27.69 -11.31 18.63
N TYR A 27 26.78 -11.36 17.65
CA TYR A 27 26.80 -12.40 16.62
C TYR A 27 28.05 -12.31 15.74
N LYS A 28 28.53 -11.10 15.42
CA LYS A 28 29.79 -10.90 14.70
C LYS A 28 31.00 -11.39 15.49
N GLU A 29 31.07 -11.06 16.78
CA GLU A 29 32.15 -11.51 17.67
C GLU A 29 32.16 -13.04 17.81
N ALA A 30 30.97 -13.64 17.91
CA ALA A 30 30.78 -15.08 17.96
C ALA A 30 31.00 -15.79 16.61
N ARG A 31 31.17 -15.03 15.51
CA ARG A 31 31.19 -15.53 14.12
C ARG A 31 29.96 -16.37 13.75
N ASP A 32 28.82 -16.04 14.33
CA ASP A 32 27.54 -16.62 13.98
C ASP A 32 26.93 -15.82 12.83
N HIS A 33 27.27 -16.23 11.61
CA HIS A 33 26.80 -15.59 10.38
C HIS A 33 25.29 -15.73 10.17
N ARG A 34 24.65 -16.78 10.72
CA ARG A 34 23.20 -16.95 10.63
C ARG A 34 22.50 -15.94 11.54
N GLY A 35 22.94 -15.84 12.80
CA GLY A 35 22.46 -14.83 13.73
C GLY A 35 22.72 -13.40 13.24
N GLU A 36 23.87 -13.15 12.57
CA GLU A 36 24.14 -11.87 11.90
C GLU A 36 23.09 -11.57 10.81
N ALA A 37 22.75 -12.54 9.96
CA ALA A 37 21.76 -12.35 8.91
C ALA A 37 20.36 -12.11 9.48
N ASP A 38 19.94 -12.90 10.47
CA ASP A 38 18.63 -12.79 11.12
C ASP A 38 18.45 -11.41 11.79
N VAL A 39 19.46 -10.93 12.52
CA VAL A 39 19.38 -9.64 13.21
C VAL A 39 19.42 -8.45 12.23
N LEU A 40 20.09 -8.59 11.09
CA LEU A 40 20.08 -7.57 10.03
C LEU A 40 18.68 -7.43 9.41
N VAL A 41 17.94 -8.53 9.23
CA VAL A 41 16.54 -8.48 8.79
C VAL A 41 15.68 -7.76 9.83
N GLU A 42 15.81 -8.09 11.11
CA GLU A 42 15.06 -7.40 12.18
C GLU A 42 15.42 -5.91 12.27
N LEU A 43 16.70 -5.54 12.18
CA LEU A 43 17.14 -4.14 12.14
C LEU A 43 16.52 -3.39 10.96
N SER A 44 16.45 -4.03 9.79
CA SER A 44 15.87 -3.41 8.61
C SER A 44 14.39 -3.06 8.81
N GLN A 45 13.63 -3.90 9.51
CA GLN A 45 12.22 -3.63 9.82
C GLN A 45 12.07 -2.44 10.78
N VAL A 46 12.94 -2.34 11.80
CA VAL A 46 12.94 -1.22 12.74
C VAL A 46 13.34 0.08 12.04
N GLN A 47 14.39 0.06 11.24
CA GLN A 47 14.85 1.23 10.48
C GLN A 47 13.83 1.69 9.47
N TYR A 48 13.19 0.76 8.77
CA TYR A 48 12.09 1.07 7.87
C TYR A 48 10.95 1.77 8.62
N ALA A 49 10.55 1.25 9.78
CA ALA A 49 9.51 1.87 10.62
C ALA A 49 9.89 3.27 11.13
N MET A 50 11.19 3.57 11.27
CA MET A 50 11.70 4.90 11.63
C MET A 50 11.95 5.81 10.42
N GLY A 51 11.58 5.39 9.20
CA GLY A 51 11.77 6.16 7.97
C GLY A 51 13.18 6.08 7.36
N ALA A 52 14.07 5.26 7.91
CA ALA A 52 15.44 5.07 7.43
C ALA A 52 15.53 3.99 6.34
N SER A 53 14.78 4.15 5.24
CA SER A 53 14.64 3.13 4.19
C SER A 53 15.96 2.74 3.51
N SER A 54 16.88 3.67 3.32
CA SER A 54 18.21 3.38 2.74
C SER A 54 19.05 2.48 3.65
N ALA A 55 18.98 2.70 4.97
CA ALA A 55 19.67 1.86 5.96
C ALA A 55 19.04 0.46 6.00
N ALA A 56 17.69 0.39 5.97
CA ALA A 56 16.96 -0.87 5.91
C ALA A 56 17.36 -1.70 4.67
N ALA A 57 17.39 -1.08 3.49
CA ALA A 57 17.82 -1.74 2.25
C ALA A 57 19.27 -2.23 2.33
N ALA A 58 20.18 -1.46 2.94
CA ALA A 58 21.57 -1.85 3.12
C ALA A 58 21.72 -3.07 4.06
N HIS A 59 20.96 -3.12 5.16
CA HIS A 59 20.95 -4.28 6.05
C HIS A 59 20.37 -5.53 5.37
N LEU A 60 19.29 -5.39 4.61
CA LEU A 60 18.73 -6.49 3.82
C LEU A 60 19.72 -7.01 2.77
N GLY A 61 20.43 -6.12 2.07
CA GLY A 61 21.49 -6.50 1.13
C GLY A 61 22.60 -7.32 1.79
N ARG A 62 23.04 -6.92 2.99
CA ARG A 62 24.02 -7.69 3.77
C ARG A 62 23.48 -9.05 4.23
N ALA A 63 22.23 -9.10 4.70
CA ALA A 63 21.59 -10.35 5.11
C ALA A 63 21.49 -11.34 3.94
N ILE A 64 21.10 -10.87 2.74
CA ILE A 64 21.04 -11.66 1.51
C ILE A 64 22.40 -12.30 1.19
N VAL A 65 23.49 -11.53 1.26
CA VAL A 65 24.85 -12.06 1.02
C VAL A 65 25.22 -13.14 2.04
N LEU A 66 24.88 -12.96 3.32
CA LEU A 66 25.14 -13.94 4.37
C LEU A 66 24.33 -15.22 4.15
N TYR A 67 23.02 -15.13 3.92
CA TYR A 67 22.18 -16.29 3.64
C TYR A 67 22.66 -17.07 2.41
N ARG A 68 23.06 -16.38 1.34
CA ARG A 68 23.69 -17.02 0.16
C ARG A 68 24.95 -17.80 0.53
N SER A 69 25.84 -17.20 1.31
CA SER A 69 27.09 -17.86 1.72
C SER A 69 26.85 -19.09 2.61
N LEU A 70 25.74 -19.09 3.35
CA LEU A 70 25.31 -20.19 4.21
C LEU A 70 24.48 -21.25 3.45
N GLY A 71 24.09 -20.99 2.20
CA GLY A 71 23.15 -21.84 1.46
C GLY A 71 21.72 -21.81 2.00
N ASP A 72 21.36 -20.85 2.85
CA ASP A 72 20.01 -20.71 3.40
C ASP A 72 19.10 -19.97 2.41
N ARG A 73 18.52 -20.73 1.49
CA ARG A 73 17.67 -20.19 0.41
C ARG A 73 16.36 -19.58 0.90
N LEU A 74 15.79 -20.09 1.99
CA LEU A 74 14.57 -19.54 2.57
C LEU A 74 14.84 -18.22 3.28
N GLY A 75 15.97 -18.10 4.00
CA GLY A 75 16.45 -16.85 4.56
C GLY A 75 16.70 -15.80 3.47
N GLU A 76 17.37 -16.20 2.38
CA GLU A 76 17.59 -15.34 1.22
C GLU A 76 16.26 -14.85 0.61
N ALA A 77 15.31 -15.76 0.38
CA ALA A 77 14.01 -15.45 -0.21
C ALA A 77 13.22 -14.44 0.64
N ARG A 78 13.20 -14.62 1.97
CA ARG A 78 12.50 -13.71 2.90
C ARG A 78 13.15 -12.32 2.94
N ALA A 79 14.49 -12.27 2.89
CA ALA A 79 15.21 -11.00 2.85
C ALA A 79 15.01 -10.28 1.51
N LEU A 80 14.95 -11.01 0.39
CA LEU A 80 14.60 -10.46 -0.93
C LEU A 80 13.17 -9.93 -0.98
N ASP A 81 12.19 -10.67 -0.43
CA ASP A 81 10.79 -10.21 -0.34
C ASP A 81 10.71 -8.90 0.48
N SER A 82 11.39 -8.85 1.63
CA SER A 82 11.46 -7.63 2.46
C SER A 82 12.15 -6.46 1.73
N LEU A 83 13.22 -6.73 0.98
CA LEU A 83 13.91 -5.72 0.18
C LEU A 83 13.03 -5.19 -0.94
N GLY A 84 12.23 -6.06 -1.57
CA GLY A 84 11.23 -5.66 -2.54
C GLY A 84 10.23 -4.69 -1.94
N THR A 85 9.72 -4.97 -0.74
CA THR A 85 8.81 -4.06 -0.01
C THR A 85 9.46 -2.71 0.28
N VAL A 86 10.70 -2.67 0.77
CA VAL A 86 11.40 -1.40 1.03
C VAL A 86 11.60 -0.60 -0.26
N ARG A 87 12.10 -1.23 -1.33
CA ARG A 87 12.33 -0.60 -2.64
C ARG A 87 11.06 -0.02 -3.21
N HIS A 88 9.99 -0.81 -3.14
CA HIS A 88 8.66 -0.42 -3.58
C HIS A 88 8.17 0.83 -2.86
N LEU A 89 8.28 0.86 -1.53
CA LEU A 89 7.83 2.00 -0.71
C LEU A 89 8.73 3.23 -0.86
N THR A 90 9.96 3.06 -1.37
CA THR A 90 10.85 4.16 -1.76
C THR A 90 10.71 4.60 -3.22
N GLY A 91 9.78 4.02 -3.99
CA GLY A 91 9.51 4.40 -5.38
C GLY A 91 10.33 3.65 -6.44
N ASP A 92 11.25 2.75 -6.06
CA ASP A 92 12.01 1.93 -7.00
C ASP A 92 11.23 0.66 -7.37
N CYS A 93 10.17 0.86 -8.17
CA CYS A 93 9.27 -0.22 -8.58
C CYS A 93 9.98 -1.30 -9.40
N ALA A 94 10.93 -0.93 -10.26
CA ALA A 94 11.68 -1.89 -11.08
C ALA A 94 12.52 -2.82 -10.19
N ALA A 95 13.32 -2.27 -9.28
CA ALA A 95 14.13 -3.08 -8.37
C ALA A 95 13.28 -3.87 -7.37
N ALA A 96 12.08 -3.38 -7.04
CA ALA A 96 11.12 -4.13 -6.23
C ALA A 96 10.60 -5.38 -6.95
N LEU A 97 10.19 -5.24 -8.23
CA LEU A 97 9.75 -6.36 -9.06
C LEU A 97 10.84 -7.43 -9.18
N GLU A 98 12.10 -7.03 -9.42
CA GLU A 98 13.24 -7.94 -9.45
C GLU A 98 13.42 -8.70 -8.12
N SER A 99 13.35 -7.99 -6.99
CA SER A 99 13.45 -8.58 -5.66
C SER A 99 12.34 -9.59 -5.37
N PHE A 100 11.09 -9.24 -5.66
CA PHE A 100 9.96 -10.15 -5.43
C PHE A 100 10.00 -11.35 -6.38
N ALA A 101 10.40 -11.18 -7.64
CA ALA A 101 10.56 -12.29 -8.59
C ALA A 101 11.67 -13.26 -8.15
N ALA A 102 12.81 -12.73 -7.68
CA ALA A 102 13.89 -13.55 -7.14
C ALA A 102 13.46 -14.31 -5.87
N ALA A 103 12.72 -13.65 -4.96
CA ALA A 103 12.15 -14.29 -3.77
C ALA A 103 11.18 -15.41 -4.14
N ARG A 104 10.24 -15.16 -5.07
CA ARG A 104 9.27 -16.15 -5.57
C ARG A 104 9.97 -17.37 -6.15
N ALA A 105 10.98 -17.18 -6.99
CA ALA A 105 11.73 -18.28 -7.60
C ALA A 105 12.44 -19.16 -6.55
N LEU A 106 12.94 -18.57 -5.46
CA LEU A 106 13.54 -19.32 -4.36
C LEU A 106 12.48 -20.07 -3.54
N PHE A 107 11.35 -19.43 -3.21
CA PHE A 107 10.24 -20.11 -2.53
C PHE A 107 9.70 -21.29 -3.34
N GLU A 108 9.60 -21.15 -4.66
CA GLU A 108 9.18 -22.23 -5.56
C GLU A 108 10.19 -23.39 -5.57
N ARG A 109 11.49 -23.11 -5.65
CA ARG A 109 12.54 -24.14 -5.59
C ARG A 109 12.54 -24.92 -4.29
N GLU A 110 12.24 -24.26 -3.18
CA GLU A 110 12.21 -24.87 -1.85
C GLU A 110 10.82 -25.41 -1.46
N GLY A 111 9.81 -25.25 -2.33
CA GLY A 111 8.44 -25.70 -2.08
C GLY A 111 7.68 -24.93 -0.99
N ASP A 112 8.12 -23.71 -0.64
CA ASP A 112 7.49 -22.84 0.37
C ASP A 112 6.24 -22.15 -0.21
N ARG A 113 5.11 -22.88 -0.22
CA ARG A 113 3.83 -22.37 -0.74
C ARG A 113 3.36 -21.06 -0.08
N PRO A 114 3.42 -20.89 1.26
CA PRO A 114 3.14 -19.60 1.89
C PRO A 114 4.05 -18.46 1.37
N GLY A 115 5.34 -18.73 1.21
CA GLY A 115 6.29 -17.80 0.59
C GLY A 115 5.89 -17.41 -0.84
N MET A 116 5.54 -18.40 -1.67
CA MET A 116 5.07 -18.19 -3.04
C MET A 116 3.82 -17.31 -3.09
N ALA A 117 2.82 -17.56 -2.22
CA ALA A 117 1.57 -16.80 -2.17
C ALA A 117 1.81 -15.32 -1.84
N ARG A 118 2.65 -15.06 -0.82
CA ARG A 118 3.03 -13.69 -0.42
C ARG A 118 3.81 -12.97 -1.52
N ALA A 119 4.80 -13.61 -2.12
CA ALA A 119 5.60 -13.01 -3.19
C ALA A 119 4.74 -12.73 -4.43
N ALA A 120 3.81 -13.62 -4.79
CA ALA A 120 2.85 -13.38 -5.88
C ALA A 120 1.93 -12.19 -5.58
N LYS A 121 1.39 -12.08 -4.36
CA LYS A 121 0.59 -10.92 -3.95
C LYS A 121 1.39 -9.61 -4.05
N ASN A 122 2.65 -9.62 -3.61
CA ASN A 122 3.53 -8.45 -3.65
C ASN A 122 3.88 -8.05 -5.10
N LEU A 123 4.20 -9.01 -5.98
CA LEU A 123 4.38 -8.77 -7.42
C LEU A 123 3.14 -8.15 -8.05
N GLY A 124 1.97 -8.70 -7.74
CA GLY A 124 0.70 -8.19 -8.24
C GLY A 124 0.45 -6.73 -7.85
N PHE A 125 0.73 -6.40 -6.59
CA PHE A 125 0.62 -5.02 -6.10
C PHE A 125 1.66 -4.06 -6.73
N ALA A 126 2.90 -4.51 -6.92
CA ALA A 126 3.94 -3.71 -7.55
C ALA A 126 3.64 -3.41 -9.04
N HIS A 127 3.10 -4.38 -9.77
CA HIS A 127 2.62 -4.17 -11.14
C HIS A 127 1.42 -3.21 -11.19
N TYR A 128 0.49 -3.33 -10.24
CA TYR A 128 -0.62 -2.40 -10.10
C TYR A 128 -0.14 -0.94 -10.01
N LEU A 129 0.78 -0.64 -9.11
CA LEU A 129 1.30 0.73 -8.95
C LEU A 129 2.13 1.21 -10.15
N SER A 130 2.75 0.29 -10.86
CA SER A 130 3.45 0.57 -12.13
C SER A 130 2.49 0.82 -13.31
N GLY A 131 1.19 0.59 -13.14
CA GLY A 131 0.16 0.68 -14.19
C GLY A 131 0.05 -0.56 -15.08
N ASP A 132 0.78 -1.63 -14.78
CA ASP A 132 0.79 -2.88 -15.55
C ASP A 132 -0.31 -3.83 -15.04
N PHE A 133 -1.56 -3.53 -15.40
CA PHE A 133 -2.71 -4.26 -14.87
C PHE A 133 -2.83 -5.75 -15.26
N PRO A 134 -2.47 -6.20 -16.49
CA PRO A 134 -2.57 -7.61 -16.82
C PRO A 134 -1.64 -8.51 -15.98
N PRO A 135 -0.33 -8.20 -15.82
CA PRO A 135 0.51 -8.92 -14.86
C PRO A 135 0.03 -8.81 -13.41
N ALA A 136 -0.51 -7.65 -13.01
CA ALA A 136 -1.08 -7.48 -11.67
C ALA A 136 -2.20 -8.49 -11.41
N ARG A 137 -3.15 -8.62 -12.35
CA ARG A 137 -4.26 -9.58 -12.28
C ARG A 137 -3.77 -11.02 -12.23
N GLU A 138 -2.81 -11.39 -13.06
CA GLU A 138 -2.25 -12.76 -13.08
C GLU A 138 -1.63 -13.13 -11.73
N HIS A 139 -0.76 -12.28 -11.20
CA HIS A 139 -0.07 -12.55 -9.95
C HIS A 139 -1.01 -12.53 -8.73
N LEU A 140 -2.00 -11.64 -8.70
CA LEU A 140 -3.02 -11.62 -7.64
C LEU A 140 -3.94 -12.85 -7.72
N GLY A 141 -4.31 -13.30 -8.92
CA GLY A 141 -5.08 -14.54 -9.11
C GLY A 141 -4.30 -15.77 -8.64
N ALA A 142 -3.01 -15.86 -8.96
CA ALA A 142 -2.15 -16.93 -8.45
C ALA A 142 -2.02 -16.91 -6.91
N ALA A 143 -1.87 -15.72 -6.32
CA ALA A 143 -1.85 -15.56 -4.87
C ALA A 143 -3.16 -16.00 -4.21
N LEU A 144 -4.30 -15.61 -4.80
CA LEU A 144 -5.64 -15.97 -4.32
C LEU A 144 -5.82 -17.49 -4.26
N VAL A 145 -5.47 -18.20 -5.33
CA VAL A 145 -5.52 -19.66 -5.39
C VAL A 145 -4.65 -20.28 -4.30
N LEU A 146 -3.39 -19.83 -4.17
CA LEU A 146 -2.47 -20.36 -3.17
C LEU A 146 -2.96 -20.12 -1.74
N PHE A 147 -3.46 -18.91 -1.42
CA PHE A 147 -4.00 -18.64 -0.08
C PHE A 147 -5.23 -19.48 0.23
N ALA A 148 -6.13 -19.68 -0.74
CA ALA A 148 -7.30 -20.53 -0.58
C ALA A 148 -6.90 -21.99 -0.32
N GLU A 149 -5.95 -22.54 -1.09
CA GLU A 149 -5.42 -23.89 -0.88
C GLU A 149 -4.73 -24.08 0.47
N LEU A 150 -4.11 -23.02 1.00
CA LEU A 150 -3.47 -23.00 2.32
C LEU A 150 -4.47 -22.78 3.47
N GLY A 151 -5.73 -22.46 3.18
CA GLY A 151 -6.72 -22.06 4.19
C GLY A 151 -6.41 -20.71 4.85
N ASP A 152 -5.54 -19.89 4.26
CA ASP A 152 -5.19 -18.56 4.77
C ASP A 152 -6.29 -17.56 4.38
N ARG A 153 -7.33 -17.50 5.21
CA ARG A 153 -8.50 -16.65 4.99
C ARG A 153 -8.15 -15.16 4.89
N LEU A 154 -7.18 -14.68 5.68
CA LEU A 154 -6.77 -13.28 5.64
C LEU A 154 -5.98 -12.99 4.36
N GLY A 155 -5.09 -13.90 3.96
CA GLY A 155 -4.39 -13.87 2.68
C GLY A 155 -5.37 -13.83 1.50
N THR A 156 -6.39 -14.68 1.51
CA THR A 156 -7.49 -14.70 0.52
C THR A 156 -8.20 -13.36 0.44
N ALA A 157 -8.65 -12.81 1.57
CA ALA A 157 -9.34 -11.50 1.60
C ALA A 157 -8.46 -10.37 1.05
N ASN A 158 -7.18 -10.35 1.40
CA ASN A 158 -6.21 -9.37 0.89
C ASN A 158 -6.01 -9.50 -0.63
N ALA A 159 -5.92 -10.72 -1.16
CA ALA A 159 -5.79 -10.96 -2.59
C ALA A 159 -7.06 -10.56 -3.35
N LEU A 160 -8.24 -10.91 -2.83
CA LEU A 160 -9.54 -10.46 -3.36
C LEU A 160 -9.63 -8.94 -3.43
N LYS A 161 -9.32 -8.25 -2.31
CA LYS A 161 -9.35 -6.78 -2.27
C LYS A 161 -8.47 -6.15 -3.34
N ASN A 162 -7.23 -6.61 -3.46
CA ASN A 162 -6.31 -6.08 -4.48
C ASN A 162 -6.78 -6.41 -5.91
N LEU A 163 -7.34 -7.60 -6.14
CA LEU A 163 -7.90 -7.97 -7.44
C LEU A 163 -9.10 -7.10 -7.80
N GLY A 164 -9.97 -6.80 -6.84
CA GLY A 164 -11.09 -5.88 -7.00
C GLY A 164 -10.66 -4.46 -7.40
N VAL A 165 -9.57 -3.94 -6.81
CA VAL A 165 -8.98 -2.65 -7.22
C VAL A 165 -8.47 -2.71 -8.68
N VAL A 166 -7.79 -3.78 -9.08
CA VAL A 166 -7.32 -3.94 -10.46
C VAL A 166 -8.50 -4.02 -11.43
N GLN A 167 -9.54 -4.80 -11.12
CA GLN A 167 -10.77 -4.88 -11.92
C GLN A 167 -11.43 -3.51 -12.08
N GLN A 168 -11.59 -2.78 -10.97
CA GLN A 168 -12.12 -1.42 -10.96
C GLN A 168 -11.34 -0.51 -11.94
N LEU A 169 -10.01 -0.52 -11.89
CA LEU A 169 -9.18 0.33 -12.74
C LEU A 169 -9.20 -0.08 -14.20
N THR A 170 -9.35 -1.37 -14.48
CA THR A 170 -9.54 -1.88 -15.86
C THR A 170 -10.97 -1.74 -16.39
N GLY A 171 -11.90 -1.22 -15.57
CA GLY A 171 -13.28 -0.94 -15.97
C GLY A 171 -14.27 -2.10 -15.74
N ASP A 172 -13.82 -3.24 -15.20
CA ASP A 172 -14.68 -4.36 -14.78
C ASP A 172 -15.34 -4.04 -13.42
N LEU A 173 -16.29 -3.09 -13.42
CA LEU A 173 -16.94 -2.60 -12.20
C LEU A 173 -17.82 -3.66 -11.54
N ASP A 174 -18.53 -4.48 -12.31
CA ASP A 174 -19.36 -5.56 -11.78
C ASP A 174 -18.51 -6.64 -11.12
N GLY A 175 -17.41 -7.06 -11.77
CA GLY A 175 -16.45 -7.99 -11.21
C GLY A 175 -15.76 -7.44 -9.96
N ALA A 176 -15.40 -6.15 -9.97
CA ALA A 176 -14.83 -5.47 -8.82
C ALA A 176 -15.79 -5.46 -7.62
N TYR A 177 -17.07 -5.13 -7.85
CA TYR A 177 -18.09 -5.13 -6.81
C TYR A 177 -18.21 -6.50 -6.15
N GLY A 178 -18.39 -7.56 -6.95
CA GLY A 178 -18.51 -8.93 -6.43
C GLY A 178 -17.29 -9.37 -5.62
N THR A 179 -16.09 -9.12 -6.16
CA THR A 179 -14.82 -9.49 -5.52
C THR A 179 -14.58 -8.72 -4.22
N LEU A 180 -14.92 -7.43 -4.17
CA LEU A 180 -14.76 -6.61 -2.96
C LEU A 180 -15.80 -6.94 -1.89
N ILE A 181 -17.03 -7.30 -2.26
CA ILE A 181 -18.04 -7.79 -1.31
C ILE A 181 -17.59 -9.11 -0.67
N GLU A 182 -17.00 -10.02 -1.45
CA GLU A 182 -16.44 -11.26 -0.92
C GLU A 182 -15.30 -10.97 0.08
N ALA A 183 -14.37 -10.08 -0.28
CA ALA A 183 -13.31 -9.63 0.64
C ALA A 183 -13.87 -9.04 1.93
N LEU A 184 -14.87 -8.15 1.83
CA LEU A 184 -15.55 -7.53 2.97
C LEU A 184 -16.19 -8.58 3.89
N SER A 185 -16.87 -9.58 3.33
CA SER A 185 -17.47 -10.68 4.13
C SER A 185 -16.40 -11.40 4.92
N VAL A 186 -15.29 -11.78 4.29
CA VAL A 186 -14.20 -12.50 4.96
C VAL A 186 -13.57 -11.62 6.04
N TYR A 187 -13.34 -10.32 5.80
CA TYR A 187 -12.82 -9.43 6.83
C TYR A 187 -13.76 -9.29 8.04
N ARG A 188 -15.07 -9.18 7.81
CA ARG A 188 -16.08 -9.14 8.88
C ARG A 188 -16.07 -10.44 9.71
N GLU A 189 -16.03 -11.59 9.04
CA GLU A 189 -15.97 -12.89 9.72
C GLU A 189 -14.69 -13.09 10.53
N LEU A 190 -13.57 -12.51 10.09
CA LEU A 190 -12.30 -12.53 10.81
C LEU A 190 -12.21 -11.45 11.90
N GLY A 191 -13.18 -10.54 12.01
CA GLY A 191 -13.09 -9.37 12.87
C GLY A 191 -11.98 -8.38 12.47
N SER A 192 -11.51 -8.42 11.22
CA SER A 192 -10.46 -7.54 10.72
C SER A 192 -11.00 -6.15 10.42
N ARG A 193 -11.03 -5.28 11.44
CA ARG A 193 -11.59 -3.93 11.32
C ARG A 193 -10.91 -3.08 10.24
N MET A 194 -9.58 -3.12 10.16
CA MET A 194 -8.85 -2.41 9.09
C MET A 194 -9.14 -3.01 7.70
N GLY A 195 -9.32 -4.33 7.62
CA GLY A 195 -9.76 -4.98 6.38
C GLY A 195 -11.15 -4.50 5.93
N VAL A 196 -12.08 -4.34 6.88
CA VAL A 196 -13.41 -3.77 6.63
C VAL A 196 -13.31 -2.35 6.08
N VAL A 197 -12.53 -1.47 6.71
CA VAL A 197 -12.29 -0.09 6.23
C VAL A 197 -11.78 -0.12 4.79
N ASN A 198 -10.71 -0.88 4.52
CA ASN A 198 -10.10 -0.98 3.20
C ASN A 198 -11.04 -1.50 2.11
N ALA A 199 -11.89 -2.49 2.44
CA ALA A 199 -12.85 -3.02 1.47
C ALA A 199 -13.99 -2.03 1.20
N LEU A 200 -14.49 -1.34 2.23
CA LEU A 200 -15.55 -0.33 2.10
C LEU A 200 -15.09 0.91 1.32
N THR A 201 -13.86 1.37 1.51
CA THR A 201 -13.31 2.50 0.73
C THR A 201 -13.18 2.12 -0.75
N CYS A 202 -12.73 0.91 -1.07
CA CYS A 202 -12.70 0.41 -2.44
C CYS A 202 -14.11 0.24 -3.02
N LEU A 203 -15.06 -0.30 -2.26
CA LEU A 203 -16.46 -0.44 -2.69
C LEU A 203 -17.11 0.91 -2.97
N THR A 204 -16.80 1.93 -2.17
CA THR A 204 -17.29 3.29 -2.38
C THR A 204 -16.94 3.77 -3.79
N VAL A 205 -15.71 3.51 -4.23
CA VAL A 205 -15.25 3.87 -5.58
C VAL A 205 -16.04 3.17 -6.66
N VAL A 206 -16.26 1.86 -6.52
CA VAL A 206 -17.07 1.11 -7.47
C VAL A 206 -18.50 1.66 -7.51
N GLN A 207 -19.11 1.87 -6.34
CA GLN A 207 -20.50 2.32 -6.19
C GLN A 207 -20.75 3.68 -6.87
N TYR A 208 -19.92 4.70 -6.58
CA TYR A 208 -20.12 6.00 -7.23
C TYR A 208 -19.83 5.95 -8.73
N ARG A 209 -18.91 5.08 -9.20
CA ARG A 209 -18.64 4.90 -10.64
C ARG A 209 -19.77 4.18 -11.36
N THR A 210 -20.53 3.35 -10.67
CA THR A 210 -21.79 2.76 -11.16
C THR A 210 -23.01 3.67 -11.00
N GLY A 211 -22.83 4.86 -10.42
CA GLY A 211 -23.89 5.86 -10.22
C GLY A 211 -24.70 5.70 -8.93
N ASP A 212 -24.40 4.73 -8.08
CA ASP A 212 -25.07 4.53 -6.79
C ASP A 212 -24.42 5.37 -5.69
N LEU A 213 -24.70 6.68 -5.72
CA LEU A 213 -24.18 7.63 -4.73
C LEU A 213 -24.72 7.41 -3.32
N VAL A 214 -25.90 6.79 -3.18
CA VAL A 214 -26.50 6.48 -1.87
C VAL A 214 -25.71 5.38 -1.20
N ALA A 215 -25.45 4.27 -1.92
CA ALA A 215 -24.63 3.19 -1.41
C ALA A 215 -23.18 3.64 -1.18
N ALA A 216 -22.61 4.44 -2.10
CA ALA A 216 -21.26 4.99 -1.93
C ALA A 216 -21.14 5.81 -0.64
N ARG A 217 -22.09 6.71 -0.37
CA ARG A 217 -22.11 7.49 0.87
C ARG A 217 -22.24 6.61 2.11
N SER A 218 -23.11 5.60 2.06
CA SER A 218 -23.28 4.66 3.18
C SER A 218 -22.00 3.89 3.48
N SER A 219 -21.33 3.35 2.44
CA SER A 219 -20.08 2.60 2.60
C SER A 219 -18.94 3.47 3.13
N ALA A 220 -18.79 4.70 2.61
CA ALA A 220 -17.77 5.65 3.06
C ALA A 220 -17.99 6.07 4.53
N GLN A 221 -19.24 6.28 4.91
CA GLN A 221 -19.60 6.63 6.29
C GLN A 221 -19.34 5.47 7.25
N GLU A 222 -19.70 4.24 6.88
CA GLU A 222 -19.38 3.04 7.65
C GLU A 222 -17.86 2.87 7.80
N ALA A 223 -17.10 3.06 6.71
CA ALA A 223 -15.64 3.01 6.75
C ALA A 223 -15.05 4.02 7.74
N LEU A 224 -15.55 5.26 7.74
CA LEU A 224 -15.10 6.32 8.63
C LEU A 224 -15.40 6.00 10.11
N GLU A 225 -16.59 5.49 10.40
CA GLU A 225 -16.99 5.09 11.75
C GLU A 225 -16.10 3.97 12.29
N VAL A 226 -15.87 2.93 11.48
CA VAL A 226 -14.98 1.82 11.87
C VAL A 226 -13.54 2.29 12.02
N ALA A 227 -13.06 3.20 11.15
CA ALA A 227 -11.69 3.69 11.18
C ALA A 227 -11.39 4.54 12.41
N ARG A 228 -12.34 5.36 12.88
CA ARG A 228 -12.18 6.20 14.08
C ARG A 228 -12.04 5.42 15.38
N GLU A 229 -12.43 4.15 15.39
CA GLU A 229 -12.20 3.25 16.52
C GLU A 229 -10.79 2.64 16.53
N LEU A 230 -9.98 2.88 15.48
CA LEU A 230 -8.64 2.33 15.34
C LEU A 230 -7.59 3.36 15.76
N PRO A 231 -6.47 2.92 16.37
CA PRO A 231 -5.39 3.82 16.79
C PRO A 231 -4.52 4.32 15.61
N TYR A 232 -4.86 3.94 14.37
CA TYR A 232 -4.09 4.24 13.17
C TYR A 232 -4.89 5.15 12.22
N PRO A 233 -4.51 6.42 12.05
CA PRO A 233 -5.34 7.42 11.36
C PRO A 233 -5.38 7.28 9.83
N VAL A 234 -4.55 6.41 9.22
CA VAL A 234 -4.54 6.19 7.77
C VAL A 234 -5.90 5.73 7.25
N GLY A 235 -6.58 4.83 7.97
CA GLY A 235 -7.93 4.39 7.59
C GLY A 235 -8.98 5.50 7.67
N GLU A 236 -8.81 6.45 8.60
CA GLU A 236 -9.68 7.62 8.70
C GLU A 236 -9.44 8.55 7.50
N ALA A 237 -8.17 8.79 7.16
CA ALA A 237 -7.80 9.59 5.99
C ALA A 237 -8.38 9.01 4.68
N ASP A 238 -8.29 7.69 4.48
CA ASP A 238 -8.88 7.01 3.32
C ASP A 238 -10.41 7.17 3.27
N ALA A 239 -11.08 6.98 4.41
CA ALA A 239 -12.54 7.12 4.47
C ALA A 239 -12.99 8.57 4.23
N LEU A 240 -12.29 9.56 4.80
CA LEU A 240 -12.55 10.98 4.57
C LEU A 240 -12.33 11.37 3.11
N ARG A 241 -11.28 10.86 2.48
CA ARG A 241 -10.98 11.10 1.05
C ARG A 241 -12.14 10.62 0.16
N GLU A 242 -12.61 9.40 0.38
CA GLU A 242 -13.73 8.86 -0.40
C GLU A 242 -15.06 9.55 -0.08
N LEU A 243 -15.34 9.83 1.20
CA LEU A 243 -16.54 10.57 1.60
C LEU A 243 -16.57 11.99 1.01
N GLY A 244 -15.42 12.67 0.97
CA GLY A 244 -15.27 13.99 0.37
C GLY A 244 -15.54 13.98 -1.14
N PHE A 245 -15.06 12.95 -1.84
CA PHE A 245 -15.35 12.79 -3.27
C PHE A 245 -16.83 12.44 -3.53
N VAL A 246 -17.44 11.60 -2.69
CA VAL A 246 -18.88 11.30 -2.78
C VAL A 246 -19.72 12.55 -2.49
N ALA A 247 -19.32 13.40 -1.53
CA ALA A 247 -20.00 14.67 -1.25
C ALA A 247 -19.99 15.60 -2.47
N HIS A 248 -18.83 15.74 -3.13
CA HIS A 248 -18.70 16.47 -4.40
C HIS A 248 -19.67 15.95 -5.47
N LEU A 249 -19.66 14.64 -5.74
CA LEU A 249 -20.56 14.03 -6.72
C LEU A 249 -22.04 14.17 -6.35
N GLY A 250 -22.34 14.29 -5.04
CA GLY A 250 -23.68 14.55 -4.51
C GLY A 250 -24.11 16.02 -4.55
N GLY A 251 -23.28 16.93 -5.07
CA GLY A 251 -23.59 18.36 -5.20
C GLY A 251 -23.18 19.22 -4.00
N ASP A 252 -22.31 18.73 -3.12
CA ASP A 252 -21.72 19.47 -2.00
C ASP A 252 -20.18 19.58 -2.16
N PRO A 253 -19.70 20.41 -3.11
CA PRO A 253 -18.26 20.57 -3.35
C PRO A 253 -17.54 21.25 -2.19
N GLU A 254 -18.18 22.19 -1.47
CA GLU A 254 -17.53 22.83 -0.30
C GLU A 254 -17.33 21.85 0.85
N GLY A 255 -18.32 20.99 1.15
CA GLY A 255 -18.17 19.90 2.10
C GLY A 255 -17.13 18.88 1.66
N GLY A 256 -17.12 18.55 0.35
CA GLY A 256 -16.13 17.66 -0.26
C GLY A 256 -14.69 18.13 -0.09
N ILE A 257 -14.42 19.42 -0.36
CA ILE A 257 -13.10 20.03 -0.19
C ILE A 257 -12.62 19.92 1.26
N LYS A 258 -13.46 20.28 2.24
CA LYS A 258 -13.09 20.21 3.67
C LYS A 258 -12.69 18.80 4.10
N LEU A 259 -13.42 17.79 3.63
CA LEU A 259 -13.12 16.39 3.93
C LEU A 259 -11.80 15.94 3.27
N LEU A 260 -11.54 16.38 2.04
CA LEU A 260 -10.29 16.09 1.33
C LEU A 260 -9.07 16.78 1.97
N GLU A 261 -9.23 18.01 2.47
CA GLU A 261 -8.18 18.72 3.22
C GLU A 261 -7.86 18.02 4.54
N GLN A 262 -8.87 17.54 5.28
CA GLN A 262 -8.67 16.74 6.48
C GLN A 262 -7.95 15.41 6.18
N ALA A 263 -8.34 14.73 5.10
CA ALA A 263 -7.65 13.52 4.66
C ALA A 263 -6.17 13.79 4.34
N LEU A 264 -5.90 14.89 3.62
CA LEU A 264 -4.54 15.29 3.26
C LEU A 264 -3.68 15.58 4.50
N GLU A 265 -4.19 16.33 5.48
CA GLU A 265 -3.49 16.61 6.75
C GLU A 265 -3.12 15.32 7.50
N LEU A 266 -4.02 14.34 7.52
CA LEU A 266 -3.76 13.04 8.13
C LEU A 266 -2.68 12.26 7.36
N PHE A 267 -2.76 12.21 6.03
CA PHE A 267 -1.73 11.53 5.22
C PHE A 267 -0.36 12.21 5.31
N GLU A 268 -0.31 13.54 5.46
CA GLU A 268 0.92 14.28 5.73
C GLU A 268 1.50 13.92 7.10
N THR A 269 0.66 13.89 8.12
CA THR A 269 1.05 13.52 9.49
C THR A 269 1.57 12.08 9.57
N THR A 270 0.97 11.15 8.81
CA THR A 270 1.41 9.75 8.77
C THR A 270 2.56 9.50 7.79
N GLY A 271 2.93 10.49 6.97
CA GLY A 271 3.91 10.33 5.91
C GLY A 271 3.48 9.38 4.78
N ASP A 272 2.17 9.16 4.62
CA ASP A 272 1.64 8.32 3.55
C ASP A 272 1.60 9.09 2.23
N ARG A 273 2.66 8.94 1.45
CA ARG A 273 2.81 9.63 0.16
C ARG A 273 1.76 9.22 -0.87
N LEU A 274 1.35 7.95 -0.90
CA LEU A 274 0.36 7.49 -1.87
C LEU A 274 -1.01 8.10 -1.55
N GLY A 275 -1.40 8.09 -0.28
CA GLY A 275 -2.61 8.76 0.20
C GLY A 275 -2.63 10.26 -0.12
N GLN A 276 -1.49 10.96 0.07
CA GLN A 276 -1.34 12.37 -0.31
C GLN A 276 -1.60 12.59 -1.81
N ILE A 277 -0.99 11.78 -2.68
CA ILE A 277 -1.17 11.87 -4.13
C ILE A 277 -2.65 11.71 -4.51
N GLU A 278 -3.30 10.67 -3.99
CA GLU A 278 -4.70 10.38 -4.30
C GLU A 278 -5.64 11.49 -3.79
N ALA A 279 -5.39 12.00 -2.58
CA ALA A 279 -6.15 13.10 -1.99
C ALA A 279 -5.99 14.39 -2.81
N LEU A 280 -4.77 14.74 -3.24
CA LEU A 280 -4.49 15.90 -4.08
C LEU A 280 -5.14 15.79 -5.46
N ASN A 281 -5.09 14.62 -6.09
CA ASN A 281 -5.75 14.38 -7.37
C ASN A 281 -7.28 14.54 -7.26
N ARG A 282 -7.89 14.04 -6.17
CA ARG A 282 -9.32 14.24 -5.91
C ARG A 282 -9.64 15.71 -5.60
N LEU A 283 -8.85 16.37 -4.74
CA LEU A 283 -9.01 17.77 -4.40
C LEU A 283 -8.92 18.68 -5.63
N GLY A 284 -7.92 18.46 -6.49
CA GLY A 284 -7.79 19.17 -7.77
C GLY A 284 -9.03 18.99 -8.65
N THR A 285 -9.58 17.78 -8.69
CA THR A 285 -10.82 17.48 -9.45
C THR A 285 -12.01 18.27 -8.91
N VAL A 286 -12.24 18.23 -7.59
CA VAL A 286 -13.36 18.94 -6.94
C VAL A 286 -13.23 20.45 -7.13
N LEU A 287 -12.02 21.01 -6.95
CA LEU A 287 -11.74 22.44 -7.14
C LEU A 287 -11.96 22.89 -8.59
N LEU A 288 -11.63 22.05 -9.56
CA LEU A 288 -11.82 22.33 -10.97
C LEU A 288 -13.30 22.33 -11.36
N ASP A 289 -14.04 21.30 -10.95
CA ASP A 289 -15.46 21.11 -11.26
C ASP A 289 -16.33 22.21 -10.61
N GLY A 290 -15.98 22.65 -9.40
CA GLY A 290 -16.66 23.75 -8.71
C GLY A 290 -16.43 25.12 -9.36
N ARG A 291 -15.54 25.25 -10.36
CA ARG A 291 -15.14 26.49 -11.05
C ARG A 291 -14.73 27.67 -10.16
N ASN A 292 -14.54 27.42 -8.86
CA ASN A 292 -14.31 28.47 -7.87
C ASN A 292 -12.83 28.85 -7.74
N ALA A 293 -11.89 27.98 -8.14
CA ALA A 293 -10.46 28.23 -7.97
C ALA A 293 -9.56 27.40 -8.93
N PRO A 294 -9.53 27.70 -10.25
CA PRO A 294 -8.69 26.96 -11.20
C PRO A 294 -7.19 26.99 -10.86
N GLY A 295 -6.71 28.08 -10.23
CA GLY A 295 -5.34 28.17 -9.73
C GLY A 295 -5.04 27.20 -8.58
N ALA A 296 -6.00 27.00 -7.66
CA ALA A 296 -5.86 26.04 -6.56
C ALA A 296 -5.94 24.60 -7.07
N ALA A 297 -6.83 24.33 -8.04
CA ALA A 297 -6.92 23.05 -8.71
C ALA A 297 -5.59 22.70 -9.41
N LEU A 298 -5.03 23.64 -10.16
CA LEU A 298 -3.74 23.48 -10.84
C LEU A 298 -2.59 23.23 -9.85
N ALA A 299 -2.55 23.94 -8.72
CA ALA A 299 -1.57 23.70 -7.67
C ALA A 299 -1.67 22.29 -7.07
N ALA A 300 -2.89 21.83 -6.78
CA ALA A 300 -3.13 20.48 -6.27
C ALA A 300 -2.65 19.40 -7.24
N PHE A 301 -2.97 19.53 -8.55
CA PHE A 301 -2.50 18.56 -9.54
C PHE A 301 -0.98 18.61 -9.75
N HIS A 302 -0.34 19.78 -9.69
CA HIS A 302 1.13 19.85 -9.76
C HIS A 302 1.78 19.12 -8.58
N ALA A 303 1.30 19.36 -7.36
CA ALA A 303 1.79 18.65 -6.17
C ALA A 303 1.58 17.13 -6.30
N ALA A 304 0.41 16.68 -6.75
CA ALA A 304 0.12 15.27 -6.99
C ALA A 304 1.09 14.67 -8.02
N ARG A 305 1.37 15.38 -9.12
CA ARG A 305 2.26 14.91 -10.19
C ARG A 305 3.70 14.75 -9.70
N GLU A 306 4.23 15.73 -8.96
CA GLU A 306 5.60 15.68 -8.42
C GLU A 306 5.77 14.51 -7.43
N LEU A 307 4.79 14.34 -6.53
CA LEU A 307 4.79 13.21 -5.60
C LEU A 307 4.65 11.87 -6.33
N ALA A 308 3.79 11.79 -7.36
CA ALA A 308 3.60 10.57 -8.15
C ALA A 308 4.86 10.18 -8.93
N GLU A 309 5.59 11.16 -9.48
CA GLU A 309 6.88 10.94 -10.13
C GLU A 309 7.92 10.40 -9.14
N ALA A 310 8.02 11.01 -7.96
CA ALA A 310 8.91 10.54 -6.90
C ALA A 310 8.54 9.14 -6.36
N ALA A 311 7.26 8.79 -6.38
CA ALA A 311 6.75 7.49 -5.94
C ALA A 311 6.78 6.42 -7.05
N GLY A 312 7.10 6.79 -8.30
CA GLY A 312 7.03 5.88 -9.45
C GLY A 312 5.61 5.43 -9.82
N SER A 313 4.57 6.15 -9.33
CA SER A 313 3.17 5.82 -9.60
C SER A 313 2.74 6.38 -10.94
N LYS A 314 2.88 5.60 -12.02
CA LYS A 314 2.52 6.03 -13.38
C LYS A 314 1.03 6.34 -13.52
N HIS A 315 0.19 5.56 -12.84
CA HIS A 315 -1.26 5.75 -12.89
C HIS A 315 -1.67 7.10 -12.30
N GLU A 316 -1.21 7.41 -11.09
CA GLU A 316 -1.54 8.68 -10.43
C GLU A 316 -0.87 9.88 -11.09
N TRP A 317 0.33 9.70 -11.67
CA TRP A 317 0.97 10.72 -12.49
C TRP A 317 0.11 11.08 -13.70
N ALA A 318 -0.44 10.07 -14.39
CA ALA A 318 -1.28 10.29 -15.56
C ALA A 318 -2.57 11.04 -15.19
N ARG A 319 -3.19 10.69 -14.06
CA ARG A 319 -4.37 11.40 -13.54
C ARG A 319 -4.06 12.87 -13.23
N ALA A 320 -2.92 13.14 -12.59
CA ALA A 320 -2.48 14.49 -12.29
C ALA A 320 -2.19 15.29 -13.57
N ALA A 321 -1.54 14.67 -14.56
CA ALA A 321 -1.25 15.30 -15.85
C ALA A 321 -2.53 15.65 -16.62
N GLU A 322 -3.53 14.75 -16.65
CA GLU A 322 -4.83 15.02 -17.24
C GLU A 322 -5.53 16.22 -16.55
N GLY A 323 -5.50 16.26 -15.22
CA GLY A 323 -6.03 17.38 -14.44
C GLY A 323 -5.37 18.71 -14.78
N ILE A 324 -4.04 18.74 -14.91
CA ILE A 324 -3.28 19.94 -15.33
C ILE A 324 -3.74 20.41 -16.72
N THR A 325 -3.86 19.50 -17.68
CA THR A 325 -4.32 19.85 -19.04
C THR A 325 -5.73 20.45 -19.00
N ARG A 326 -6.66 19.85 -18.26
CA ARG A 326 -8.02 20.38 -18.11
C ARG A 326 -8.04 21.78 -17.47
N CYS A 327 -7.20 22.03 -16.45
CA CYS A 327 -7.05 23.36 -15.85
C CYS A 327 -6.56 24.40 -16.85
N GLN A 328 -5.58 24.03 -17.70
CA GLN A 328 -5.01 24.91 -18.72
C GLN A 328 -6.02 25.21 -19.84
N GLU A 329 -6.83 24.24 -20.25
CA GLU A 329 -7.91 24.45 -21.23
C GLU A 329 -8.97 25.43 -20.73
N ILE A 330 -9.29 25.39 -19.43
CA ILE A 330 -10.26 26.31 -18.80
C ILE A 330 -9.66 27.70 -18.57
N SER A 331 -8.34 27.80 -18.39
CA SER A 331 -7.63 29.04 -18.06
C SER A 331 -6.94 29.70 -19.27
N GLY A 332 -7.03 29.09 -20.45
CA GLY A 332 -6.48 29.61 -21.71
C GLY A 332 -7.25 30.82 -22.26
N PRO A 333 -6.59 31.69 -23.04
CA PRO A 333 -7.12 32.98 -23.51
C PRO A 333 -8.30 32.86 -24.49
#